data_AF-A0A9E0VYK5-F1
#
_entry.id   AF-A0A9E0VYK5-F1
#
_cell.length_a   1.000
_cell.length_b   1.000
_cell.length_c   1.000
_cell.angle_alpha   90.00
_cell.angle_beta   90.00
_cell.angle_gamma   90.00
#
_symmetry.space_group_name_H-M   'P 1'
#
loop_
_entity.id
_entity.type
_entity.pdbx_description
1 polymer ?
#
loop_
_entity_poly.entity_id
_entity_poly.type
_entity_poly.pdbx_seq_one_letter_code
_entity_poly.pdbx_strand_id
1 'polypeptide(L)'
;MTRLLAIAAGLAVIAGLGITYAMTMMKGEDDQFAQCRASNVAGGAAQIGGAFTLVSETGETVTDKEVIDQPSLIYFGYTFCPDVCPLDGARNAAAVDLLEDRGAM
;
A
#
# COMPACT_ATOMS: atom_id res chain seq x y z
N MET A 1 43.51 2.12 44.43
CA MET A 1 42.89 1.00 43.70
C MET A 1 41.38 1.15 43.56
N THR A 2 40.64 1.43 44.63
CA THR A 2 39.15 1.57 44.60
C THR A 2 38.62 2.63 43.64
N ARG A 3 39.32 3.78 43.51
CA ARG A 3 38.93 4.87 42.59
C ARG A 3 39.06 4.49 41.11
N LEU A 4 40.06 3.68 40.75
CA LEU A 4 40.25 3.21 39.38
C LEU A 4 39.17 2.18 38.99
N LEU A 5 38.80 1.30 39.93
CA LEU A 5 37.71 0.35 39.74
C LEU A 5 36.35 1.05 39.56
N ALA A 6 36.09 2.11 40.33
CA ALA A 6 34.86 2.90 40.20
C ALA A 6 34.76 3.62 38.84
N ILE A 7 35.86 4.17 38.34
CA ILE A 7 35.91 4.82 37.02
C ILE A 7 35.72 3.79 35.90
N ALA A 8 36.40 2.64 35.98
CA ALA A 8 36.26 1.56 35.00
C ALA A 8 34.83 1.00 34.94
N ALA A 9 34.19 0.81 36.09
CA ALA A 9 32.79 0.38 36.17
C ALA A 9 31.84 1.43 35.56
N GLY A 10 32.05 2.72 35.85
CA GLY A 10 31.25 3.81 35.28
C GLY A 10 31.38 3.87 33.75
N LEU A 11 32.60 3.75 33.22
CA LEU A 11 32.83 3.72 31.77
C LEU A 11 32.20 2.49 31.10
N ALA A 12 32.26 1.32 31.75
CA ALA A 12 31.64 0.11 31.24
C ALA A 12 30.11 0.24 31.16
N VAL A 13 29.48 0.87 32.15
CA VAL A 13 28.03 1.14 32.15
C VAL A 13 27.67 2.12 31.03
N ILE A 14 28.43 3.21 30.86
CA ILE A 14 28.18 4.20 29.81
C ILE A 14 28.35 3.57 28.42
N ALA A 15 29.40 2.77 28.22
CA ALA A 15 29.62 2.05 26.97
C ALA A 15 28.49 1.04 26.70
N GLY A 16 28.08 0.28 27.72
CA GLY A 16 26.96 -0.66 27.61
C GLY A 16 25.66 0.04 27.21
N LEU A 17 25.29 1.12 27.90
CA LEU A 17 24.10 1.90 27.60
C LEU A 17 24.16 2.54 26.20
N GLY A 18 25.32 3.08 25.81
CA GLY A 18 25.52 3.65 24.47
C GLY A 18 25.40 2.59 23.37
N ILE A 19 25.94 1.39 23.58
CA ILE A 19 25.83 0.27 22.64
C ILE A 19 24.39 -0.21 22.54
N THR A 20 23.67 -0.39 23.66
CA THR A 20 22.25 -0.78 23.65
C THR A 20 21.38 0.28 22.98
N TYR A 21 21.62 1.56 23.24
CA TYR A 21 20.91 2.66 22.59
C TYR A 21 21.16 2.67 21.08
N ALA A 22 22.42 2.52 20.65
CA ALA A 22 22.76 2.42 19.23
C ALA A 22 22.10 1.22 18.56
N MET A 23 22.15 0.03 19.17
CA MET A 23 21.52 -1.17 18.60
C MET A 23 19.99 -1.07 18.52
N THR A 24 19.34 -0.38 19.46
CA THR A 24 17.88 -0.22 19.46
C THR A 24 17.40 0.87 18.49
N MET A 25 18.20 1.91 18.24
CA MET A 25 17.87 2.97 17.26
C MET A 25 18.33 2.66 15.84
N MET A 26 19.34 1.80 15.66
CA MET A 26 19.85 1.38 14.33
C MET A 26 19.11 0.19 13.73
N LYS A 27 18.31 -0.53 14.52
CA LYS A 27 17.38 -1.52 13.99
C LYS A 27 16.22 -0.74 13.34
N GLY A 28 16.48 -0.27 12.11
CA GLY A 28 15.49 0.40 11.27
C GLY A 28 14.19 -0.39 11.29
N GLU A 29 13.08 0.33 11.22
CA GLU A 29 11.76 -0.25 11.00
C GLU A 29 11.83 -1.17 9.78
N ASP A 30 12.10 -2.46 10.02
CA ASP A 30 11.67 -3.53 9.15
C ASP A 30 10.15 -3.45 9.19
N ASP A 31 9.61 -2.58 8.35
CA ASP A 31 8.18 -2.40 8.18
C ASP A 31 7.61 -3.74 7.71
N GLN A 32 7.17 -4.53 8.67
CA GLN A 32 6.62 -5.86 8.49
C GLN A 32 5.43 -5.89 7.52
N PHE A 33 4.86 -4.72 7.21
CA PHE A 33 3.75 -4.53 6.30
C PHE A 33 4.14 -3.80 5.01
N ALA A 34 5.43 -3.56 4.74
CA ALA A 34 5.90 -2.93 3.50
C ALA A 34 5.36 -3.67 2.26
N GLN A 35 5.33 -5.00 2.33
CA GLN A 35 4.78 -5.86 1.28
C GLN A 35 3.25 -5.81 1.18
N CYS A 36 2.55 -5.48 2.26
CA CYS A 36 1.09 -5.37 2.28
C CYS A 36 0.59 -4.02 1.76
N ARG A 37 1.43 -2.99 1.80
CA ARG A 37 1.12 -1.65 1.27
C ARG A 37 1.59 -1.45 -0.16
N ALA A 38 2.48 -2.31 -0.65
CA ALA A 38 2.86 -2.36 -2.06
C ALA A 38 1.82 -3.16 -2.86
N SER A 39 1.17 -2.52 -3.84
CA SER A 39 0.33 -3.22 -4.82
C SER A 39 1.22 -4.08 -5.72
N ASN A 40 1.36 -5.36 -5.37
CA ASN A 40 2.02 -6.35 -6.20
C ASN A 40 1.03 -6.87 -7.24
N VAL A 41 1.17 -6.38 -8.47
CA VAL A 41 0.39 -6.86 -9.61
C VAL A 41 1.12 -8.05 -10.22
N ALA A 42 0.43 -9.16 -10.46
CA ALA A 42 1.00 -10.28 -11.21
C ALA A 42 1.43 -9.78 -12.60
N GLY A 43 2.74 -9.83 -12.90
CA GLY A 43 3.32 -9.27 -14.13
C GLY A 43 3.84 -7.82 -14.02
N GLY A 44 3.61 -7.13 -12.90
CA GLY A 44 4.04 -5.75 -12.68
C GLY A 44 3.06 -4.71 -13.20
N ALA A 45 3.08 -3.52 -12.60
CA ALA A 45 2.14 -2.44 -12.91
C ALA A 45 2.15 -2.01 -14.39
N ALA A 46 3.27 -2.18 -15.08
CA ALA A 46 3.40 -1.88 -16.51
C ALA A 46 2.54 -2.80 -17.41
N GLN A 47 2.05 -3.93 -16.89
CA GLN A 47 1.11 -4.81 -17.60
C GLN A 47 -0.36 -4.47 -17.32
N ILE A 48 -0.66 -3.53 -16.43
CA ILE A 48 -2.02 -3.03 -16.24
C ILE A 48 -2.36 -2.07 -17.38
N GLY A 49 -3.44 -2.38 -18.08
CA GLY A 49 -3.95 -1.60 -19.20
C GLY A 49 -3.66 -2.25 -20.56
N GLY A 50 -4.18 -1.61 -21.61
CA GLY A 50 -4.16 -2.14 -22.97
C GLY A 50 -5.52 -2.00 -23.63
N ALA A 51 -5.55 -2.07 -24.96
CA ALA A 51 -6.80 -2.05 -25.69
C ALA A 51 -7.64 -3.27 -25.30
N PHE A 52 -8.93 -3.07 -25.09
CA PHE A 52 -9.86 -4.16 -24.82
C PHE A 52 -11.09 -4.07 -25.71
N THR A 53 -11.71 -5.22 -25.90
CA THR A 53 -13.04 -5.34 -26.48
C THR A 53 -13.81 -6.30 -25.60
N LEU A 54 -14.85 -5.80 -24.95
CA LEU A 54 -15.63 -6.53 -23.95
C LEU A 54 -17.11 -6.47 -24.30
N VAL A 55 -17.90 -7.31 -23.63
CA VAL A 55 -19.36 -7.25 -23.69
C VAL A 55 -19.85 -6.61 -22.40
N SER A 56 -20.66 -5.55 -22.51
CA SER A 56 -21.26 -4.85 -21.38
C SER A 56 -22.33 -5.70 -20.68
N GLU A 57 -22.83 -5.21 -19.54
CA GLU A 57 -23.97 -5.81 -18.85
C GLU A 57 -25.27 -5.79 -19.68
N THR A 58 -25.36 -4.91 -20.68
CA THR A 58 -26.49 -4.83 -21.62
C THR A 58 -26.35 -5.74 -22.83
N GLY A 59 -25.21 -6.44 -22.97
CA GLY A 59 -24.92 -7.32 -24.10
C GLY A 59 -24.32 -6.62 -25.32
N GLU A 60 -24.02 -5.32 -25.23
CA GLU A 60 -23.35 -4.57 -26.29
C GLU A 60 -21.84 -4.82 -26.28
N THR A 61 -21.22 -4.80 -27.46
CA THR A 61 -19.75 -4.87 -27.56
C THR A 61 -19.17 -3.47 -27.43
N VAL A 62 -18.24 -3.29 -26.48
CA VAL A 62 -17.60 -2.01 -26.17
C VAL A 62 -16.08 -2.12 -26.20
N THR A 63 -15.41 -1.00 -26.50
CA THR A 63 -13.95 -0.88 -26.56
C THR A 63 -13.39 0.00 -25.46
N ASP A 64 -12.07 -0.04 -25.24
CA ASP A 64 -11.37 0.82 -24.26
C ASP A 64 -11.64 2.31 -24.48
N LYS A 65 -11.76 2.74 -25.74
CA LYS A 65 -12.01 4.14 -26.08
C LYS A 65 -13.44 4.60 -25.80
N GLU A 66 -14.38 3.67 -25.82
CA GLU A 66 -15.80 3.95 -25.52
C GLU A 66 -16.08 3.92 -24.02
N VAL A 67 -15.26 3.18 -23.25
CA VAL A 67 -15.43 3.04 -21.79
C VAL A 67 -14.57 4.03 -21.01
N ILE A 68 -13.38 4.39 -21.51
CA ILE A 68 -12.42 5.28 -20.84
C ILE A 68 -12.37 6.63 -21.59
N ASP A 69 -13.52 7.31 -21.70
CA ASP A 69 -13.66 8.60 -22.37
C ASP A 69 -13.45 9.82 -21.44
N GLN A 70 -13.42 9.58 -20.13
CA GLN A 70 -13.24 10.56 -19.05
C GLN A 70 -12.38 9.95 -17.91
N PRO A 71 -12.01 10.69 -16.85
CA PRO A 71 -11.32 10.12 -15.69
C PRO A 71 -12.08 8.89 -15.17
N SER A 72 -11.43 7.73 -15.23
CA SER A 72 -12.08 6.43 -15.01
C SER A 72 -11.43 5.65 -13.88
N LEU A 73 -12.25 5.05 -13.03
CA LEU A 73 -11.83 4.11 -11.99
C LEU A 73 -12.07 2.68 -12.46
N ILE A 74 -11.01 1.98 -12.89
CA ILE A 74 -11.10 0.59 -13.38
C ILE A 74 -10.89 -0.37 -12.20
N TYR A 75 -11.87 -1.24 -11.97
CA TYR A 75 -11.83 -2.27 -10.92
C TYR A 75 -11.94 -3.66 -11.52
N PHE A 76 -10.96 -4.52 -11.23
CA PHE A 76 -10.94 -5.92 -11.65
C PHE A 76 -11.42 -6.81 -10.49
N GLY A 77 -12.64 -7.31 -10.59
CA GLY A 77 -13.25 -8.21 -9.61
C GLY A 77 -13.90 -9.43 -10.25
N TYR A 78 -14.56 -10.26 -9.44
CA TYR A 78 -15.33 -11.41 -9.88
C TYR A 78 -16.62 -11.52 -9.07
N THR A 79 -17.69 -12.02 -9.69
CA THR A 79 -19.05 -11.97 -9.16
C THR A 79 -19.27 -12.80 -7.89
N PHE A 80 -18.49 -13.85 -7.68
CA PHE A 80 -18.60 -14.74 -6.51
C PHE A 80 -17.45 -14.52 -5.53
N CYS A 81 -17.34 -13.31 -5.00
CA CYS A 81 -16.30 -12.88 -4.06
C CYS A 81 -16.97 -12.36 -2.77
N PRO A 82 -17.21 -13.22 -1.77
CA PRO A 82 -18.10 -12.86 -0.65
C PRO A 82 -17.46 -11.97 0.44
N ASP A 83 -16.16 -11.74 0.39
CA ASP A 83 -15.42 -11.08 1.48
C ASP A 83 -14.97 -9.65 1.08
N VAL A 84 -13.91 -9.54 0.28
CA VAL A 84 -13.27 -8.24 0.00
C VAL A 84 -13.93 -7.44 -1.11
N CYS A 85 -14.57 -8.08 -2.09
CA CYS A 85 -15.10 -7.37 -3.26
C CYS A 85 -16.29 -6.44 -2.95
N PRO A 86 -17.24 -6.79 -2.06
CA PRO A 86 -18.27 -5.86 -1.62
C PRO A 86 -17.69 -4.62 -0.91
N LEU A 87 -16.62 -4.81 -0.13
CA LEU A 87 -15.93 -3.73 0.55
C LEU A 87 -15.21 -2.82 -0.44
N ASP A 88 -14.49 -3.39 -1.41
CA ASP A 88 -13.83 -2.64 -2.48
C ASP A 88 -14.83 -1.86 -3.33
N GLY A 89 -15.97 -2.48 -3.69
CA GLY A 89 -17.04 -1.83 -4.42
C GLY A 89 -17.61 -0.62 -3.67
N ALA A 90 -17.90 -0.76 -2.38
CA ALA A 90 -18.37 0.34 -1.53
C ALA A 90 -17.31 1.45 -1.40
N ARG A 91 -16.03 1.10 -1.24
CA ARG A 91 -14.92 2.07 -1.20
C ARG A 91 -14.78 2.83 -2.51
N ASN A 92 -14.89 2.14 -3.64
CA ASN A 92 -14.79 2.74 -4.97
C ASN A 92 -15.94 3.72 -5.23
N ALA A 93 -17.17 3.36 -4.85
CA ALA A 93 -18.31 4.27 -4.91
C ALA A 93 -18.07 5.55 -4.07
N ALA A 94 -17.60 5.41 -2.83
CA ALA A 94 -17.29 6.57 -1.99
C ALA A 94 -16.16 7.45 -2.55
N ALA A 95 -15.18 6.86 -3.24
CA ALA A 95 -14.12 7.62 -3.91
C ALA A 95 -14.65 8.43 -5.09
N VAL A 96 -15.62 7.87 -5.83
CA VAL A 96 -16.33 8.57 -6.90
C VAL A 96 -17.08 9.76 -6.28
N ASP A 97 -17.97 9.55 -5.31
CA ASP A 97 -18.73 10.65 -4.68
C ASP A 97 -17.82 11.81 -4.19
N LEU A 98 -16.69 11.48 -3.57
CA LEU A 98 -15.73 12.48 -3.08
C LEU A 98 -15.06 13.30 -4.18
N LEU A 99 -14.77 12.71 -5.34
CA LEU A 99 -14.19 13.41 -6.48
C LEU A 99 -15.21 14.34 -7.14
N GLU A 100 -16.47 13.91 -7.20
CA GLU A 100 -17.58 14.71 -7.71
C GLU A 100 -17.82 15.95 -6.83
N ASP A 101 -17.88 15.77 -5.51
CA ASP A 101 -18.02 16.86 -4.53
C ASP A 101 -16.91 17.92 -4.64
N ARG A 102 -15.73 17.53 -5.10
CA ARG A 102 -14.56 18.40 -5.28
C ARG A 102 -14.49 19.06 -6.66
N GLY A 103 -15.42 18.74 -7.56
CA GLY A 103 -15.38 19.18 -8.95
C GLY A 103 -14.17 18.65 -9.72
N ALA A 104 -13.69 17.46 -9.34
CA ALA A 104 -12.51 16.81 -9.91
C ALA A 104 -12.86 15.65 -10.85
N MET A 105 -14.15 15.44 -11.14
CA MET A 105 -14.63 14.60 -12.24
C MET A 105 -14.88 15.41 -13.50
#